data_AF-F9GE92-F1
#
_entry.id   AF-F9GE92-F1
#
_cell.length_a   1.000
_cell.length_b   1.000
_cell.length_c   1.000
_cell.angle_alpha   90.00
_cell.angle_beta   90.00
_cell.angle_gamma   90.00
#
_symmetry.space_group_name_H-M   'P 1'
#
loop_
_entity.id
_entity.type
_entity.pdbx_description
1 polymer ?
#
loop_
_entity_poly.entity_id
_entity_poly.type
_entity_poly.pdbx_seq_one_letter_code
_entity_poly.pdbx_strand_id
1 'polypeptide(L)'
;DEWMATCFLNNPLDNGVFNVSKAAYRKELQKLTSLTDSAPVDKVNFIKAYAKAREVGMTKKNILSGWRVTGNWPISRRKALMHPEIQSDKKETTPTSDGPSDGQRDSDNTPKTSRHIRDLGKNKSPSTRRR
;
A
#
# COMPACT_ATOMS: atom_id res chain seq x y z
N ASP A 1 0.79 10.80 9.53
CA ASP A 1 -0.65 11.07 9.29
C ASP A 1 -1.45 9.79 9.00
N GLU A 2 -1.54 8.91 10.00
CA GLU A 2 -2.31 7.65 9.97
C GLU A 2 -3.82 7.87 9.68
N TRP A 3 -4.34 9.04 10.08
CA TRP A 3 -5.71 9.48 9.85
C TRP A 3 -6.04 9.74 8.37
N MET A 4 -5.06 10.14 7.56
CA MET A 4 -5.26 10.32 6.11
C MET A 4 -5.28 8.96 5.40
N ALA A 5 -4.45 8.01 5.84
CA ALA A 5 -4.42 6.66 5.30
C ALA A 5 -5.75 5.90 5.56
N THR A 6 -6.28 6.00 6.79
CA THR A 6 -7.56 5.40 7.17
C THR A 6 -8.76 6.00 6.42
N CYS A 7 -8.75 7.29 6.09
CA CYS A 7 -9.76 7.89 5.21
C CYS A 7 -9.70 7.35 3.78
N PHE A 8 -8.50 7.11 3.26
CA PHE A 8 -8.29 6.62 1.89
C PHE A 8 -8.66 5.13 1.74
N LEU A 9 -8.28 4.30 2.71
CA LEU A 9 -8.58 2.85 2.72
C LEU A 9 -10.08 2.54 2.95
N ASN A 10 -10.79 3.44 3.62
CA ASN A 10 -12.22 3.28 3.91
C ASN A 10 -13.14 4.04 2.95
N ASN A 11 -12.66 4.53 1.79
CA ASN A 11 -13.54 5.24 0.87
C ASN A 11 -14.60 4.28 0.28
N PRO A 12 -15.92 4.55 0.48
CA PRO A 12 -16.98 3.69 -0.02
C PRO A 12 -17.01 3.60 -1.56
N LEU A 13 -16.47 4.59 -2.27
CA LEU A 13 -16.39 4.56 -3.74
C LEU A 13 -15.32 3.57 -4.23
N ASP A 14 -14.16 3.54 -3.56
CA ASP A 14 -13.10 2.58 -3.85
C ASP A 14 -13.58 1.16 -3.56
N ASN A 15 -14.24 0.94 -2.42
CA ASN A 15 -14.78 -0.36 -2.01
C ASN A 15 -16.03 -0.82 -2.77
N GLY A 16 -16.60 0.01 -3.64
CA GLY A 16 -17.79 -0.30 -4.42
C GLY A 16 -17.58 -0.06 -5.90
N VAL A 17 -18.02 1.11 -6.35
CA VAL A 17 -18.16 1.47 -7.76
C VAL A 17 -16.83 1.41 -8.51
N PHE A 18 -15.73 1.92 -7.93
CA PHE A 18 -14.45 2.00 -8.63
C PHE A 18 -13.78 0.63 -8.79
N ASN A 19 -13.84 -0.24 -7.78
CA ASN A 19 -13.34 -1.61 -7.92
C ASN A 19 -14.09 -2.39 -9.01
N VAL A 20 -15.42 -2.28 -9.04
CA VAL A 20 -16.23 -2.93 -10.09
C VAL A 20 -15.93 -2.34 -11.46
N SER A 21 -15.82 -1.02 -11.58
CA SER A 21 -15.50 -0.34 -12.84
C SER A 21 -14.11 -0.73 -13.36
N LYS A 22 -13.08 -0.75 -12.50
CA LYS A 22 -11.72 -1.19 -12.84
C LYS A 22 -11.69 -2.64 -13.31
N ALA A 23 -12.45 -3.52 -12.66
CA ALA A 23 -12.55 -4.92 -13.07
C ALA A 23 -13.27 -5.09 -14.42
N ALA A 24 -14.39 -4.40 -14.61
CA ALA A 24 -15.14 -4.43 -15.88
C ALA A 24 -14.32 -3.85 -17.03
N TYR A 25 -13.61 -2.75 -16.79
CA TYR A 25 -12.72 -2.14 -17.77
C TYR A 25 -11.60 -3.09 -18.20
N ARG A 26 -10.93 -3.76 -17.25
CA ARG A 26 -9.92 -4.78 -17.55
C ARG A 26 -10.47 -5.92 -18.41
N LYS A 27 -11.71 -6.36 -18.16
CA LYS A 27 -12.38 -7.38 -18.99
C LYS A 27 -12.65 -6.89 -20.41
N GLU A 28 -13.09 -5.63 -20.58
CA GLU A 28 -13.28 -5.06 -21.92
C GLU A 28 -11.95 -4.92 -22.67
N LEU A 29 -10.86 -4.54 -21.99
CA LEU A 29 -9.53 -4.53 -22.59
C LEU A 29 -9.08 -5.93 -23.03
N GLN A 30 -9.24 -6.95 -22.19
CA GLN A 30 -8.89 -8.33 -22.53
C GLN A 30 -9.62 -8.83 -23.79
N LYS A 31 -10.92 -8.48 -23.94
CA LYS A 31 -11.68 -8.80 -25.17
C LYS A 31 -11.07 -8.14 -26.40
N LEU A 32 -10.73 -6.85 -26.30
CA LEU A 32 -10.12 -6.10 -27.41
C LEU A 32 -8.75 -6.67 -27.79
N THR A 33 -7.91 -7.02 -26.82
CA THR A 33 -6.60 -7.64 -27.07
C THR A 33 -6.76 -9.02 -27.72
N SER A 34 -7.75 -9.82 -27.32
CA SER A 34 -8.00 -11.13 -27.93
C SER A 34 -8.45 -11.06 -29.40
N LEU A 35 -9.00 -9.92 -29.82
CA LEU A 35 -9.50 -9.69 -31.18
C LEU A 35 -8.46 -8.95 -32.06
N THR A 36 -7.41 -8.40 -31.47
CA THR A 36 -6.45 -7.53 -32.19
C THR A 36 -5.05 -7.69 -31.60
N ASP A 37 -4.21 -8.46 -32.29
CA ASP A 37 -2.82 -8.82 -31.89
C ASP A 37 -1.79 -7.69 -32.15
N SER A 38 -2.22 -6.44 -32.22
CA SER A 38 -1.32 -5.29 -32.44
C SER A 38 -1.79 -4.08 -31.65
N ALA A 39 -0.96 -3.61 -30.72
CA ALA A 39 -1.17 -2.35 -30.00
C ALA A 39 -0.69 -1.17 -30.89
N PRO A 40 -1.27 0.05 -30.79
CA PRO A 40 -1.72 0.73 -29.57
C PRO A 40 -3.25 0.86 -29.44
N VAL A 41 -3.73 0.80 -28.20
CA VAL A 41 -5.13 1.03 -27.83
C VAL A 41 -5.52 2.47 -28.21
N ASP A 42 -6.35 2.63 -29.24
CA ASP A 42 -6.88 3.93 -29.65
C ASP A 42 -7.68 4.61 -28.51
N LYS A 43 -7.65 5.95 -28.47
CA LYS A 43 -8.44 6.79 -27.55
C LYS A 43 -9.94 6.45 -27.65
N VAL A 44 -10.41 6.07 -28.83
CA VAL A 44 -11.81 5.64 -29.04
C VAL A 44 -12.11 4.35 -28.29
N ASN A 45 -11.18 3.38 -28.30
CA ASN A 45 -11.34 2.13 -27.57
C ASN A 45 -11.32 2.36 -26.05
N PHE A 46 -10.49 3.29 -25.57
CA PHE A 46 -10.53 3.73 -24.17
C PHE A 46 -11.92 4.25 -23.78
N ILE A 47 -12.47 5.19 -24.56
CA ILE A 47 -13.78 5.80 -24.27
C ILE A 47 -14.89 4.74 -24.31
N LYS A 48 -14.90 3.87 -25.32
CA LYS A 48 -15.90 2.80 -25.47
C LYS A 48 -15.83 1.78 -24.33
N ALA A 49 -14.63 1.31 -23.99
CA ALA A 49 -14.44 0.35 -22.90
C ALA A 49 -14.81 0.96 -21.54
N TYR A 50 -14.47 2.23 -21.31
CA TYR A 50 -14.86 2.94 -20.10
C TYR A 50 -16.37 3.15 -20.01
N ALA A 51 -17.05 3.49 -21.11
CA ALA A 51 -18.50 3.65 -21.13
C ALA A 51 -19.22 2.37 -20.68
N LYS A 52 -18.82 1.21 -21.22
CA LYS A 52 -19.35 -0.10 -20.80
C LYS A 52 -19.02 -0.42 -19.35
N ALA A 53 -17.78 -0.16 -18.93
CA ALA A 53 -17.36 -0.39 -17.55
C ALA A 53 -18.17 0.46 -16.56
N ARG A 54 -18.52 1.69 -16.95
CA ARG A 54 -19.34 2.61 -16.15
C ARG A 54 -20.76 2.09 -15.96
N GLU A 55 -21.38 1.53 -16.99
CA GLU A 55 -22.73 0.94 -16.87
C GLU A 55 -22.76 -0.20 -15.85
N VAL A 56 -21.70 -1.02 -15.82
CA VAL A 56 -21.56 -2.12 -14.86
C VAL A 56 -21.23 -1.60 -13.45
N GLY A 57 -20.36 -0.59 -13.36
CA GLY A 57 -19.87 -0.05 -12.09
C GLY A 57 -20.87 0.87 -11.37
N MET A 58 -21.50 1.80 -12.10
CA MET A 58 -22.37 2.86 -11.58
C MET A 58 -23.80 2.38 -11.33
N THR A 59 -23.95 1.31 -10.53
CA THR A 59 -25.26 0.79 -10.16
C THR A 59 -25.57 1.11 -8.70
N LYS A 60 -26.86 1.28 -8.38
CA LYS A 60 -27.33 1.48 -7.00
C LYS A 60 -26.82 0.39 -6.06
N LYS A 61 -26.74 -0.86 -6.54
CA LYS A 61 -26.25 -2.01 -5.76
C LYS A 61 -24.77 -1.84 -5.39
N ASN A 62 -23.92 -1.45 -6.33
CA ASN A 62 -22.47 -1.27 -6.09
C ASN A 62 -22.15 -0.05 -5.24
N ILE A 63 -22.95 1.01 -5.37
CA ILE A 63 -22.87 2.17 -4.46
C ILE A 63 -23.16 1.68 -3.05
N LEU A 64 -24.34 1.09 -2.83
CA LEU A 64 -24.77 0.63 -1.51
C LEU A 64 -23.83 -0.43 -0.90
N SER A 65 -23.24 -1.30 -1.71
CA SER A 65 -22.27 -2.27 -1.20
C SER A 65 -21.00 -1.59 -0.67
N GLY A 66 -20.48 -0.57 -1.36
CA GLY A 66 -19.33 0.20 -0.91
C GLY A 66 -19.55 0.86 0.46
N TRP A 67 -20.70 1.52 0.63
CA TRP A 67 -21.07 2.12 1.92
C TRP A 67 -21.26 1.10 3.06
N ARG A 68 -21.69 -0.12 2.72
CA ARG A 68 -21.87 -1.21 3.68
C ARG A 68 -20.54 -1.78 4.16
N VAL A 69 -19.56 -1.88 3.28
CA VAL A 69 -18.20 -2.38 3.59
C VAL A 69 -17.51 -1.41 4.55
N THR A 70 -17.55 -0.11 4.24
CA THR A 70 -17.01 0.93 5.12
C THR A 70 -17.74 1.04 6.48
N GLY A 71 -18.97 0.52 6.58
CA GLY A 71 -19.77 0.63 7.80
C GLY A 71 -20.45 1.99 7.98
N ASN A 72 -20.43 2.84 6.93
CA ASN A 72 -21.11 4.13 6.90
C ASN A 72 -22.61 3.99 6.65
N TRP A 73 -23.05 2.97 5.90
CA TRP A 73 -24.48 2.74 5.66
C TRP A 73 -24.85 1.25 5.55
N PRO A 74 -25.77 0.75 6.40
CA PRO A 74 -26.30 1.39 7.61
C PRO A 74 -25.16 1.71 8.59
N ILE A 75 -25.26 2.83 9.31
CA ILE A 75 -24.23 3.28 10.25
C ILE A 75 -23.98 2.19 11.29
N SER A 76 -22.76 1.64 11.30
CA SER A 76 -22.37 0.55 12.19
C SER A 76 -20.97 0.83 12.76
N ARG A 77 -20.94 1.44 13.95
CA ARG A 77 -19.68 1.77 14.66
C ARG A 77 -18.75 0.57 14.80
N ARG A 78 -19.29 -0.62 15.09
CA ARG A 78 -18.48 -1.85 15.22
C ARG A 78 -17.73 -2.18 13.93
N LYS A 79 -18.34 -2.00 12.75
CA LYS A 79 -17.70 -2.33 11.47
C LYS A 79 -16.65 -1.31 11.07
N ALA A 80 -16.92 -0.02 11.33
CA ALA A 80 -15.93 1.02 11.16
C ALA A 80 -14.71 0.82 12.08
N LEU A 81 -14.92 0.39 13.33
CA LEU A 81 -13.85 0.20 14.31
C LEU A 81 -13.10 -1.15 14.20
N MET A 82 -13.69 -2.16 13.57
CA MET A 82 -13.06 -3.49 13.39
C MET A 82 -12.15 -3.57 12.17
N HIS A 83 -11.96 -2.48 11.41
CA HIS A 83 -11.07 -2.51 10.24
C HIS A 83 -9.66 -2.95 10.68
N PRO A 84 -9.00 -3.88 9.96
CA PRO A 84 -7.70 -4.44 10.36
C PRO A 84 -6.60 -3.40 10.60
N GLU A 85 -6.72 -2.21 10.01
CA GLU A 85 -5.78 -1.10 10.17
C GLU A 85 -6.14 -0.14 11.33
N ILE A 86 -7.35 -0.23 11.88
CA ILE A 86 -7.79 0.54 13.06
C ILE A 86 -7.53 -0.25 14.35
N GLN A 87 -7.47 -1.59 14.27
CA GLN A 87 -7.01 -2.43 15.36
C GLN A 87 -5.49 -2.28 15.53
N SER A 88 -5.10 -1.32 16.38
CA SER A 88 -3.74 -1.17 16.90
C SER A 88 -3.26 -2.38 17.72
N ASP A 89 -4.16 -3.31 18.07
CA ASP A 89 -3.86 -4.50 18.85
C ASP A 89 -3.34 -5.64 17.96
N LYS A 90 -2.31 -5.38 17.15
CA LYS A 90 -1.28 -6.41 17.02
C LYS A 90 -0.61 -6.46 18.39
N LYS A 91 -1.07 -7.38 19.24
CA LYS A 91 -0.23 -7.90 20.30
C LYS A 91 1.10 -8.27 19.64
N GLU A 92 2.16 -7.54 19.97
CA GLU A 92 3.52 -8.03 19.77
C GLU A 92 3.57 -9.41 20.43
N THR A 93 3.49 -10.47 19.64
CA THR A 93 3.92 -11.77 20.07
C THR A 93 5.43 -11.66 20.22
N THR A 94 5.87 -11.26 21.42
CA THR A 94 7.26 -11.43 21.85
C THR A 94 7.56 -12.92 21.75
N PRO A 95 8.45 -13.39 20.86
CA PRO A 95 8.89 -14.76 20.91
C PRO A 95 9.85 -14.87 22.09
N THR A 96 9.43 -15.60 23.12
CA THR A 96 10.35 -16.13 24.12
C THR A 96 11.31 -17.07 23.39
N SER A 97 12.59 -16.73 23.35
CA SER A 97 13.64 -17.63 22.87
C SER A 97 14.72 -17.70 23.93
N ASP A 98 14.74 -18.84 24.62
CA ASP A 98 15.90 -19.31 25.38
C ASP A 98 17.13 -19.40 24.44
N GLY A 99 18.31 -19.03 24.94
CA GLY A 99 19.58 -18.96 24.18
C GLY A 99 20.20 -20.32 23.81
N PRO A 100 21.48 -20.43 23.35
CA PRO A 100 22.57 -19.43 23.36
C PRO A 100 23.46 -19.35 22.07
N SER A 101 24.38 -18.36 22.08
CA SER A 101 25.70 -18.30 21.41
C SER A 101 25.86 -17.67 20.01
N ASP A 102 26.75 -16.67 20.02
CA ASP A 102 27.73 -16.27 19.00
C ASP A 102 27.31 -15.49 17.74
N GLY A 103 27.78 -14.24 17.70
CA GLY A 103 27.98 -13.50 16.45
C GLY A 103 27.41 -12.09 16.42
N GLN A 104 27.43 -11.33 17.52
CA GLN A 104 27.08 -9.91 17.51
C GLN A 104 28.11 -9.11 16.71
N ARG A 105 27.86 -8.96 15.40
CA ARG A 105 28.46 -7.90 14.60
C ARG A 105 27.68 -6.61 14.88
N ASP A 106 28.09 -5.92 15.95
CA ASP A 106 27.67 -4.55 16.24
C ASP A 106 28.20 -3.63 15.13
N SER A 107 27.42 -3.42 14.07
CA SER A 107 27.78 -2.47 13.01
C SER A 107 26.84 -1.26 12.88
N ASP A 108 25.86 -1.08 13.78
CA ASP A 108 25.01 0.11 13.79
C ASP A 108 25.08 0.85 15.15
N ASN A 109 26.28 1.27 15.54
CA ASN A 109 26.41 2.19 16.67
C ASN A 109 26.19 3.62 16.18
N THR A 110 24.95 4.10 16.24
CA THR A 110 24.63 5.49 15.88
C THR A 110 25.31 6.44 16.89
N PRO A 111 26.08 7.44 16.43
CA PRO A 111 26.82 8.32 17.33
C PRO A 111 25.87 9.14 18.20
N LYS A 112 25.87 8.87 19.50
CA LYS A 112 24.96 9.50 20.48
C LYS A 112 25.38 10.91 20.89
N THR A 113 26.48 11.44 20.35
CA THR A 113 27.01 12.76 20.74
C THR A 113 27.85 13.39 19.62
N SER A 114 27.76 14.72 19.45
CA SER A 114 28.41 15.47 18.37
C SER A 114 29.95 15.37 18.35
N ARG A 115 30.60 15.09 19.50
CA ARG A 115 32.05 14.84 19.55
C ARG A 115 32.44 13.55 18.80
N HIS A 116 31.58 12.53 18.80
CA HIS A 116 31.83 11.22 18.21
C HIS A 116 32.00 11.30 16.68
N ILE A 117 31.26 12.19 16.02
CA ILE A 117 31.39 12.45 14.57
C ILE A 117 32.72 13.15 14.24
N ARG A 118 33.22 14.01 15.13
CA ARG A 118 34.44 14.81 14.89
C ARG A 118 35.70 13.96 14.88
N ASP A 119 35.71 12.86 15.62
CA ASP A 119 36.84 11.92 15.66
C ASP A 119 36.80 10.91 14.50
N LEU A 120 35.62 10.55 13.98
CA LEU A 120 35.46 9.75 12.77
C LEU A 120 35.97 10.46 11.51
N GLY A 121 35.87 11.80 11.47
CA GLY A 121 36.38 12.62 10.36
C GLY A 121 37.90 12.76 10.30
N LYS A 122 38.67 12.12 11.21
CA LYS A 122 40.14 12.13 11.19
C LYS A 122 40.65 10.87 10.49
N ASN A 123 40.47 10.80 9.18
CA ASN A 123 41.18 9.85 8.33
C ASN A 123 42.69 10.17 8.35
N LYS A 124 43.43 9.49 9.23
CA LYS A 124 44.89 9.39 9.16
C LYS A 124 45.24 8.62 7.88
N SER A 125 45.61 9.33 6.82
CA SER A 125 46.29 8.70 5.68
C SER A 125 47.59 8.06 6.16
N PRO A 126 47.86 6.78 5.86
CA PRO A 126 49.16 6.19 6.16
C PRO A 126 50.21 6.85 5.26
N SER A 127 51.22 7.47 5.88
CA SER A 127 52.39 7.99 5.19
C SER A 127 53.20 6.84 4.60
N THR A 128 53.26 6.76 3.27
CA THR A 128 54.15 5.85 2.56
C THR A 128 55.58 6.37 2.67
N ARG A 129 56.31 5.96 3.71
CA ARG A 129 57.76 6.14 3.79
C ARG A 129 58.43 4.86 3.31
N ARG A 130 58.88 4.83 2.05
CA ARG A 130 59.83 3.84 1.55
C ARG A 130 61.25 4.22 2.01
N ARG A 131 62.02 3.17 2.29
CA ARG A 131 63.38 3.14 2.86
C ARG A 131 64.40 3.87 2.00
#